data_AF-A0A0F9SAL0-F1
#
_entry.id   AF-A0A0F9SAL0-F1
#
_cell.length_a   1.000
_cell.length_b   1.000
_cell.length_c   1.000
_cell.angle_alpha   90.00
_cell.angle_beta   90.00
_cell.angle_gamma   90.00
#
_symmetry.space_group_name_H-M   'P 1'
#
loop_
_entity.id
_entity.type
_entity.pdbx_description
1 polymer ?
#
loop_
_entity_poly.entity_id
_entity_poly.type
_entity_poly.pdbx_seq_one_letter_code
_entity_poly.pdbx_strand_id
1 'polypeptide(L)'
;MANDNYGTPNWLMKVFENWFDPCPINAVFDGLNIRWEMKTYVNPPYSNPLPWVEKAIEESKKGKTIVMLLKADTSTKYYARLLESKARILFFSGRIKFAGQKNTATFPSMLCILGTKEVRKR
;
A
#
# COMPACT_ATOMS: atom_id res chain seq x y z
N MET A 1 0.29 23.70 -3.27
CA MET A 1 0.23 22.62 -2.26
C MET A 1 0.40 21.31 -3.00
N ALA A 2 1.39 20.48 -2.64
CA ALA A 2 1.57 19.20 -3.30
C ALA A 2 0.36 18.32 -2.97
N ASN A 3 -0.30 17.77 -3.98
CA ASN A 3 -1.39 16.83 -3.78
C ASN A 3 -0.78 15.52 -3.24
N ASP A 4 -1.04 15.19 -1.97
CA ASP A 4 -0.50 14.00 -1.32
C ASP A 4 -1.22 12.70 -1.71
N ASN A 5 -2.34 12.83 -2.43
CA ASN A 5 -3.15 11.73 -2.92
C ASN A 5 -2.84 11.46 -4.39
N TYR A 6 -1.94 10.51 -4.62
CA TYR A 6 -1.60 10.04 -5.96
C TYR A 6 -2.58 8.93 -6.37
N GLY A 7 -3.23 9.04 -7.53
CA GLY A 7 -4.08 7.96 -8.03
C GLY A 7 -3.27 6.73 -8.45
N THR A 8 -3.70 5.53 -8.08
CA THR A 8 -3.03 4.29 -8.53
C THR A 8 -3.09 4.17 -10.05
N PRO A 9 -2.00 3.79 -10.75
CA PRO A 9 -2.03 3.58 -12.20
C PRO A 9 -3.07 2.55 -12.63
N ASN A 10 -3.74 2.76 -13.77
CA ASN A 10 -4.82 1.88 -14.25
C ASN A 10 -4.41 0.41 -14.37
N TRP A 11 -3.18 0.13 -14.81
CA TRP A 11 -2.70 -1.25 -14.93
C TRP A 11 -2.55 -1.93 -13.57
N LEU A 12 -2.18 -1.17 -12.53
CA LEU A 12 -2.03 -1.68 -11.17
C LEU A 12 -3.40 -1.82 -10.48
N MET A 13 -4.32 -0.89 -10.76
CA MET A 13 -5.73 -1.02 -10.34
C MET A 13 -6.36 -2.31 -10.87
N LYS A 14 -6.09 -2.70 -12.11
CA LYS A 14 -6.57 -3.98 -12.67
C LYS A 14 -6.02 -5.21 -11.94
N VAL A 15 -4.81 -5.15 -11.40
CA VAL A 15 -4.23 -6.27 -10.61
C VAL A 15 -5.01 -6.49 -9.31
N PHE A 16 -5.48 -5.40 -8.70
CA PHE A 16 -6.23 -5.42 -7.44
C PHE A 16 -7.72 -5.16 -7.66
N GLU A 17 -8.24 -5.50 -8.84
CA GLU A 17 -9.67 -5.41 -9.12
C GLU A 17 -10.45 -6.29 -8.13
N ASN A 18 -11.54 -5.75 -7.59
CA ASN A 18 -12.36 -6.37 -6.53
C ASN A 18 -11.65 -6.56 -5.17
N TRP A 19 -10.49 -5.95 -4.95
CA TRP A 19 -9.92 -5.83 -3.61
C TRP A 19 -10.52 -4.61 -2.92
N PHE A 20 -10.69 -4.70 -1.61
CA PHE A 20 -11.13 -3.58 -0.81
C PHE A 20 -10.09 -2.46 -0.83
N ASP A 21 -10.54 -1.22 -1.06
CA ASP A 21 -9.70 -0.03 -1.03
C ASP A 21 -10.16 0.87 0.13
N PRO A 22 -9.38 0.99 1.22
CA PRO A 22 -9.70 1.86 2.35
C PRO A 22 -9.28 3.31 2.09
N CYS A 23 -8.56 3.59 1.00
CA CYS A 23 -8.07 4.93 0.66
C CYS A 23 -8.34 5.27 -0.81
N PRO A 24 -9.59 5.15 -1.30
CA PRO A 24 -9.89 5.50 -2.68
C PRO A 24 -9.66 6.99 -2.92
N ILE A 25 -9.40 7.34 -4.18
CA ILE A 25 -9.30 8.75 -4.55
C ILE A 25 -10.61 9.46 -4.19
N ASN A 26 -10.53 10.60 -3.52
CA ASN A 26 -11.68 11.36 -3.02
C ASN A 26 -12.56 10.59 -2.00
N ALA A 27 -11.95 9.75 -1.15
CA ALA A 27 -12.66 9.12 -0.04
C ALA A 27 -13.41 10.16 0.81
N VAL A 28 -14.67 9.88 1.11
CA VAL A 28 -15.53 10.68 2.02
C VAL A 28 -15.63 10.06 3.41
N PHE A 29 -14.76 9.10 3.71
CA PHE A 29 -14.68 8.38 4.96
C PHE A 29 -13.22 8.23 5.40
N ASP A 30 -13.01 7.96 6.69
CA ASP A 30 -11.68 7.69 7.22
C ASP A 30 -11.35 6.20 7.13
N GLY A 31 -10.49 5.84 6.18
CA GLY A 31 -10.02 4.47 5.98
C GLY A 31 -9.29 3.84 7.15
N LEU A 32 -8.71 4.64 8.06
CA LEU A 32 -8.05 4.13 9.27
C LEU A 32 -9.06 3.68 10.33
N ASN A 33 -10.27 4.26 10.31
CA ASN A 33 -11.30 4.05 11.32
C ASN A 33 -12.45 3.13 10.88
N ILE A 34 -12.24 2.35 9.82
CA ILE A 34 -13.19 1.32 9.35
C ILE A 34 -12.58 -0.08 9.40
N ARG A 35 -13.46 -1.09 9.29
CA ARG A 35 -13.06 -2.49 9.14
C ARG A 35 -12.57 -2.72 7.72
N TRP A 36 -11.36 -3.29 7.59
CA TRP A 36 -10.84 -3.74 6.30
C TRP A 36 -11.35 -5.13 5.93
N GLU A 37 -11.43 -5.44 4.64
CA GLU A 37 -11.84 -6.77 4.17
C GLU A 37 -10.68 -7.76 4.10
N MET A 38 -10.97 -9.02 3.74
CA MET A 38 -9.98 -10.10 3.68
C MET A 38 -8.84 -9.84 2.70
N LYS A 39 -9.15 -9.19 1.58
CA LYS A 39 -8.19 -8.78 0.55
C LYS A 39 -8.27 -7.27 0.42
N THR A 40 -7.20 -6.59 0.79
CA THR A 40 -7.17 -5.12 0.85
C THR A 40 -5.95 -4.58 0.10
N TYR A 41 -6.18 -3.62 -0.80
CA TYR A 41 -5.13 -2.86 -1.46
C TYR A 41 -5.14 -1.42 -0.92
N VAL A 42 -3.97 -0.90 -0.57
CA VAL A 42 -3.84 0.43 0.04
C VAL A 42 -2.84 1.25 -0.75
N ASN A 43 -3.25 2.41 -1.21
CA ASN A 43 -2.37 3.44 -1.75
C ASN A 43 -2.57 4.71 -0.91
N PRO A 44 -1.90 4.79 0.26
CA PRO A 44 -2.19 5.80 1.26
C PRO A 44 -1.61 7.17 0.86
N PRO A 45 -2.00 8.25 1.56
CA PRO A 45 -1.35 9.55 1.42
C PRO A 45 0.15 9.45 1.74
N TYR A 46 0.99 9.99 0.87
CA TYR A 46 2.44 9.78 0.94
C TYR A 46 3.17 10.68 1.93
N SER A 47 2.47 11.64 2.55
CA SER A 47 2.99 12.51 3.61
C SER A 47 2.95 11.87 4.99
N ASN A 48 2.01 10.95 5.23
CA ASN A 48 1.88 10.26 6.52
C ASN A 48 1.51 8.78 6.37
N PRO A 49 2.39 7.94 5.80
CA PRO A 49 2.10 6.52 5.55
C PRO A 49 2.17 5.64 6.81
N LEU A 50 2.82 6.08 7.90
CA LEU A 50 3.07 5.24 9.08
C LEU A 50 1.80 4.69 9.74
N PRO A 51 0.74 5.48 10.00
CA PRO A 51 -0.52 4.95 10.57
C PRO A 51 -1.17 3.87 9.71
N TRP A 52 -1.09 4.02 8.38
CA TRP A 52 -1.61 3.03 7.44
C TRP A 52 -0.83 1.73 7.48
N VAL A 53 0.49 1.81 7.64
CA VAL A 53 1.36 0.63 7.80
C VAL A 53 1.08 -0.08 9.11
N GLU A 54 0.94 0.63 10.23
CA GLU A 54 0.59 0.01 11.52
C GLU A 54 -0.76 -0.71 11.44
N LYS A 55 -1.78 -0.06 10.88
CA LYS A 55 -3.09 -0.68 10.68
C LYS A 55 -3.00 -1.89 9.76
N ALA A 56 -2.24 -1.82 8.66
CA ALA A 56 -2.04 -2.96 7.77
C ALA A 56 -1.39 -4.16 8.48
N ILE A 57 -0.41 -3.90 9.35
CA ILE A 57 0.23 -4.94 10.18
C ILE A 57 -0.81 -5.56 11.13
N GLU A 58 -1.60 -4.75 11.83
CA GLU A 58 -2.66 -5.23 12.72
C GLU A 58 -3.73 -6.06 11.98
N GLU A 59 -4.19 -5.58 10.83
CA GLU A 59 -5.18 -6.27 10.00
C GLU A 59 -4.63 -7.59 9.44
N SER A 60 -3.35 -7.63 9.08
CA SER A 60 -2.71 -8.87 8.61
C SER A 60 -2.64 -9.95 9.70
N LYS A 61 -2.45 -9.57 10.97
CA LYS A 61 -2.49 -10.50 12.13
C LYS A 61 -3.87 -11.13 12.32
N LYS A 62 -4.93 -10.52 11.77
CA LYS A 62 -6.30 -11.06 11.75
C LYS A 62 -6.55 -12.02 10.57
N GLY A 63 -5.49 -12.49 9.90
CA GLY A 63 -5.59 -13.43 8.77
C GLY A 63 -5.88 -12.78 7.42
N LYS A 64 -5.75 -11.46 7.30
CA LYS A 64 -6.06 -10.72 6.07
C LYS A 64 -4.82 -10.61 5.18
N THR A 65 -5.05 -10.55 3.87
CA THR A 65 -4.01 -10.24 2.89
C THR A 65 -4.09 -8.77 2.52
N ILE A 66 -3.04 -8.03 2.84
CA ILE A 66 -2.95 -6.60 2.61
C ILE A 66 -1.78 -6.34 1.67
N VAL A 67 -2.01 -5.52 0.64
CA VAL A 67 -0.96 -5.02 -0.24
C VAL A 67 -0.95 -3.50 -0.19
N MET A 68 0.22 -2.91 0.06
CA MET A 68 0.39 -1.47 0.11
C MET A 68 1.32 -0.99 -1.00
N LEU A 69 0.96 0.10 -1.69
CA LEU A 69 1.84 0.82 -2.59
C LEU A 69 2.49 1.99 -1.81
N LEU A 70 3.82 1.94 -1.66
CA LEU A 70 4.57 2.90 -0.84
C LEU A 70 5.80 3.42 -1.59
N LYS A 71 6.39 4.51 -1.09
CA LYS A 71 7.75 4.93 -1.46
C LYS A 71 8.74 3.85 -1.02
N ALA A 72 9.70 3.52 -1.87
CA ALA A 72 10.84 2.68 -1.48
C ALA A 72 11.89 3.53 -0.76
N ASP A 73 11.61 3.90 0.50
CA ASP A 73 12.48 4.74 1.33
C ASP A 73 12.86 4.02 2.63
N THR A 74 14.08 3.47 2.63
CA THR A 74 14.60 2.65 3.73
C THR A 74 14.95 3.43 4.98
N SER A 75 14.98 4.77 4.91
CA SER A 75 15.31 5.64 6.05
C SER A 75 14.12 5.89 6.99
N THR A 76 12.92 5.43 6.61
CA THR A 76 11.67 5.79 7.28
C THR A 76 11.27 4.78 8.36
N LYS A 77 10.55 5.27 9.37
CA LYS A 77 9.98 4.41 10.42
C LYS A 77 9.04 3.35 9.85
N TYR A 78 8.18 3.70 8.88
CA TYR A 78 7.24 2.74 8.31
C TYR A 78 7.97 1.60 7.57
N TYR A 79 9.12 1.87 6.95
CA TYR A 79 9.94 0.83 6.33
C TYR A 79 10.49 -0.13 7.38
N ALA A 80 11.03 0.36 8.50
CA ALA A 80 11.48 -0.49 9.61
C ALA A 80 10.35 -1.40 10.12
N ARG A 81 9.14 -0.85 10.28
CA ARG A 81 7.95 -1.62 10.71
C ARG A 81 7.53 -2.70 9.72
N LEU A 82 7.67 -2.46 8.43
CA LEU A 82 7.45 -3.48 7.40
C LEU A 82 8.49 -4.61 7.47
N LEU A 83 9.75 -4.30 7.77
CA LEU A 83 10.77 -5.34 7.98
C LEU A 83 10.51 -6.16 9.24
N GLU A 84 10.19 -5.50 10.36
CA GLU A 84 9.85 -6.16 11.63
C GLU A 84 8.65 -7.11 11.50
N SER A 85 7.66 -6.71 10.70
CA SER A 85 6.48 -7.53 10.38
C SER A 85 6.73 -8.60 9.31
N LYS A 86 7.95 -8.70 8.78
CA LYS A 86 8.35 -9.66 7.74
C LYS A 86 7.51 -9.52 6.46
N ALA A 87 7.15 -8.29 6.10
CA ALA A 87 6.45 -8.00 4.85
C ALA A 87 7.27 -8.50 3.65
N ARG A 88 6.59 -9.04 2.64
CA ARG A 88 7.25 -9.31 1.35
C ARG A 88 7.26 -8.02 0.54
N ILE A 89 8.44 -7.59 0.12
CA ILE A 89 8.63 -6.35 -0.63
C ILE A 89 8.93 -6.69 -2.08
N LEU A 90 8.16 -6.12 -3.02
CA LEU A 90 8.41 -6.18 -4.45
C LEU A 90 8.75 -4.79 -4.97
N PHE A 91 9.84 -4.69 -5.73
CA PHE A 91 10.26 -3.44 -6.35
C PHE A 91 9.83 -3.38 -7.80
N PHE A 92 9.62 -2.16 -8.30
CA PHE A 92 9.36 -1.93 -9.71
C PHE A 92 10.67 -1.67 -10.46
N SER A 93 10.72 -2.10 -11.73
CA SER A 93 11.76 -1.66 -12.64
C SER A 93 11.46 -0.23 -13.10
N GLY A 94 12.15 0.75 -12.52
CA GLY A 94 11.93 2.16 -12.78
C GLY A 94 10.87 2.82 -11.89
N ARG A 95 10.51 4.06 -12.22
CA ARG A 95 9.59 4.90 -11.42
C ARG A 95 8.18 4.84 -12.00
N ILE A 96 7.18 4.83 -11.12
CA ILE A 96 5.77 4.76 -11.51
C ILE A 96 5.25 6.13 -11.94
N LYS A 97 4.45 6.15 -13.02
CA LYS A 97 3.60 7.29 -13.36
C LYS A 97 2.20 7.07 -12.78
N PHE A 98 1.87 7.82 -11.73
CA PHE A 98 0.58 7.76 -11.05
C PHE A 98 -0.55 8.33 -11.92
N ALA A 99 -1.77 7.83 -11.72
CA ALA A 99 -2.95 8.34 -12.41
C ALA A 99 -3.20 9.81 -12.07
N GLY A 100 -3.59 10.60 -13.07
CA GLY A 100 -3.79 12.05 -12.94
C GLY A 100 -2.50 12.88 -12.91
N GLN A 101 -1.31 12.26 -12.95
CA GLN A 101 -0.04 12.99 -12.94
C GLN A 101 0.53 13.19 -14.35
N LYS A 102 1.05 14.40 -14.61
CA LYS A 102 1.72 14.73 -15.89
C LYS A 102 3.04 13.98 -16.04
N ASN A 103 3.83 13.96 -14.97
CA ASN A 103 5.18 13.41 -14.94
C ASN A 103 5.24 12.09 -14.16
N THR A 104 6.25 11.29 -14.44
CA THR A 104 6.62 10.13 -13.62
C THR A 104 7.02 10.60 -12.21
N ALA A 105 6.73 9.80 -11.17
CA ALA A 105 7.14 10.12 -9.81
C ALA A 105 8.65 10.36 -9.73
N THR A 106 9.08 11.22 -8.82
CA THR A 106 10.51 11.51 -8.57
C THR A 106 11.14 10.52 -7.59
N PHE A 107 10.32 9.66 -6.98
CA PHE A 107 10.72 8.66 -6.00
C PHE A 107 10.50 7.23 -6.54
N PRO A 108 11.29 6.26 -6.07
CA PRO A 108 11.02 4.85 -6.33
C PRO A 108 9.80 4.37 -5.52
N SER A 109 9.10 3.37 -6.03
CA SER A 109 7.94 2.76 -5.37
C SER A 109 8.23 1.29 -5.05
N MET A 110 7.48 0.75 -4.09
CA MET A 110 7.47 -0.66 -3.75
C MET A 110 6.06 -1.14 -3.42
N LEU A 111 5.78 -2.42 -3.67
CA LEU A 111 4.63 -3.11 -3.10
C LEU A 111 5.07 -3.83 -1.83
N CYS A 112 4.34 -3.61 -0.75
CA CYS A 112 4.55 -4.27 0.52
C CYS A 112 3.37 -5.18 0.81
N ILE A 113 3.63 -6.48 0.92
CA ILE A 113 2.61 -7.51 1.08
C ILE A 113 2.69 -8.03 2.52
N LEU A 114 1.58 -7.90 3.24
CA LEU A 114 1.37 -8.40 4.59
C LEU A 114 0.26 -9.46 4.55
N GLY A 115 0.43 -10.56 5.27
CA GLY A 115 -0.57 -11.62 5.33
C GLY A 115 0.02 -12.96 5.75
N THR A 116 -0.85 -13.92 6.03
CA THR A 116 -0.44 -15.24 6.50
C THR A 116 0.26 -16.01 5.37
N LYS A 117 1.45 -16.53 5.67
CA LYS A 117 2.12 -17.52 4.82
C LYS A 117 1.24 -18.77 4.76
N GLU A 118 0.43 -18.92 3.72
CA GLU A 118 0.28 -20.26 3.17
C GLU A 118 1.60 -20.57 2.48
N VAL A 119 2.53 -21.16 3.24
CA VAL A 119 3.49 -22.05 2.63
C VAL A 119 2.63 -23.13 1.98
N ARG A 120 2.43 -23.04 0.67
CA ARG A 120 2.00 -24.20 -0.11
C ARG A 120 3.05 -25.26 0.18
N LYS A 121 2.72 -26.22 1.06
CA LYS A 121 3.45 -27.48 1.14
C LYS A 121 3.34 -28.06 -0.26
N ARG A 122 4.45 -28.00 -1.00
CA ARG A 122 4.65 -28.90 -2.13
C ARG A 122 4.80 -30.31 -1.59
#